data_AF-A0A118DQK4-F1
#
_entry.id   AF-A0A118DQK4-F1
#
_cell.length_a   1.000
_cell.length_b   1.000
_cell.length_c   1.000
_cell.angle_alpha   90.00
_cell.angle_beta   90.00
_cell.angle_gamma   90.00
#
_symmetry.space_group_name_H-M   'P 1'
#
loop_
_entity.id
_entity.type
_entity.pdbx_description
1 polymer ?
#
loop_
_entity_poly.entity_id
_entity_poly.type
_entity_poly.pdbx_seq_one_letter_code
_entity_poly.pdbx_strand_id
1 'polypeptide(L)'
;MLYQLHEFQRAMLSPLTAWAQAASKSFANPSSPLSLVPGATRLAAGYELLYRLGKDYEKPEFDIHQIVKDGHNIPIVEQTIVEKPFCRLLRFKRYADDSSAVGQLKDEPVVLVCAPLSGHHATLLRDTVRTLLQDHKVYITDWIDARMVPAEVGPFHLDDYIDYIQTFIRHIGARNLHVISVCQPTVPVLAAISLMASRGEDTPLTMTMMGGPIDARRSPTSVNSLATNRSHAWFENNVIHTVPANYPGEGRKVYPGFLQHTGFVAMNPERHAQSHWDFYQSLVRGDEEDADAHRRFYDEYNAVLDMAAEYYLDTIRIVFQEFRLAEGTWDVRGERVTPADIRTTALMTIEGELDDISGSGQTHVAHELCTGIAQAHRRSLTAEKCGHYGIFSGRRWRTIIYPQLRDFIREHNVVQPQEPTPQAAETPTSARSGKAASGNAAGAAAAKATALRLTAAKRAAPKARAAKTLSAKSSATQATAKRPAAKTAAARPPRSRKAA
;
A
#
# COMPACT_ATOMS: atom_id res chain seq x y z
N MET A 1 -3.74 20.97 -13.74
CA MET A 1 -2.48 21.72 -13.87
C MET A 1 -1.46 21.37 -12.80
N LEU A 2 -1.85 21.14 -11.54
CA LEU A 2 -0.87 20.88 -10.46
C LEU A 2 0.01 19.64 -10.71
N TYR A 3 -0.57 18.51 -11.13
CA TYR A 3 0.20 17.30 -11.49
C TYR A 3 1.23 17.59 -12.59
N GLN A 4 0.81 18.23 -13.69
CA GLN A 4 1.71 18.59 -14.78
C GLN A 4 2.81 19.58 -14.35
N LEU A 5 2.48 20.53 -13.47
CA LEU A 5 3.46 21.46 -12.90
C LEU A 5 4.47 20.72 -12.01
N HIS A 6 4.00 19.75 -11.21
CA HIS A 6 4.85 18.91 -10.38
C HIS A 6 5.82 18.08 -11.24
N GLU A 7 5.32 17.43 -12.29
CA GLU A 7 6.16 16.68 -13.24
C GLU A 7 7.15 17.60 -14.00
N PHE A 8 6.74 18.82 -14.34
CA PHE A 8 7.64 19.82 -14.94
C PHE A 8 8.75 20.25 -13.97
N GLN A 9 8.40 20.55 -12.71
CA GLN A 9 9.36 20.88 -11.67
C GLN A 9 10.34 19.73 -11.42
N ARG A 10 9.82 18.50 -11.35
CA ARG A 10 10.61 17.27 -11.21
C ARG A 10 11.60 17.09 -12.36
N ALA A 11 11.14 17.22 -13.60
CA ALA A 11 11.99 17.14 -14.78
C ALA A 11 13.09 18.22 -14.78
N MET A 12 12.78 19.44 -14.31
CA MET A 12 13.74 20.54 -14.20
C MET A 12 14.77 20.32 -13.07
N LEU A 13 14.39 19.69 -11.96
CA LEU A 13 15.24 19.46 -10.80
C LEU A 13 16.10 18.19 -10.91
N SER A 14 15.72 17.23 -11.76
CA SER A 14 16.44 15.95 -11.93
C SER A 14 17.96 16.11 -12.20
N PRO A 15 18.44 17.04 -13.05
CA PRO A 15 19.88 17.26 -13.23
C PRO A 15 20.58 17.79 -11.96
N LEU A 16 19.90 18.66 -11.20
CA LEU A 16 20.42 19.24 -9.97
C LEU A 16 20.51 18.18 -8.86
N THR A 17 19.54 17.28 -8.79
CA THR A 17 19.50 16.22 -7.77
C THR A 17 20.52 15.13 -8.06
N ALA A 18 20.70 14.75 -9.33
CA ALA A 18 21.78 13.87 -9.76
C ALA A 18 23.18 14.46 -9.42
N TRP A 19 23.35 15.77 -9.63
CA TRP A 19 24.58 16.46 -9.23
C TRP A 19 24.78 16.46 -7.71
N ALA A 20 23.73 16.75 -6.93
CA ALA A 20 23.77 16.72 -5.47
C ALA A 20 24.15 15.31 -4.94
N GLN A 21 23.62 14.25 -5.55
CA GLN A 21 23.99 12.87 -5.19
C GLN A 21 25.47 12.58 -5.46
N ALA A 22 25.98 12.99 -6.62
CA ALA A 22 27.37 12.81 -6.99
C ALA A 22 28.31 13.61 -6.07
N ALA A 23 27.92 14.84 -5.72
CA ALA A 23 28.65 15.68 -4.79
C ALA A 23 28.69 15.04 -3.38
N SER A 24 27.54 14.60 -2.85
CA SER A 24 27.44 13.87 -1.58
C SER A 24 28.43 12.70 -1.52
N LYS A 25 28.38 11.80 -2.51
CA LYS A 25 29.28 10.63 -2.59
C LYS A 25 30.76 11.04 -2.68
N SER A 26 31.07 12.11 -3.41
CA SER A 26 32.44 12.56 -3.60
C SER A 26 33.07 13.14 -2.33
N PHE A 27 32.29 13.81 -1.47
CA PHE A 27 32.75 14.31 -0.18
C PHE A 27 32.73 13.24 0.92
N ALA A 28 31.86 12.23 0.82
CA ALA A 28 31.77 11.14 1.79
C ALA A 28 32.78 10.00 1.55
N ASN A 29 33.21 9.78 0.30
CA ASN A 29 34.08 8.66 -0.04
C ASN A 29 35.53 8.90 0.46
N PRO A 30 36.07 8.06 1.38
CA PRO A 30 37.42 8.23 1.92
C PRO A 30 38.54 8.16 0.88
N SER A 31 38.28 7.54 -0.28
CA SER A 31 39.23 7.47 -1.41
C SER A 31 39.22 8.71 -2.31
N SER A 32 38.29 9.64 -2.08
CA SER A 32 38.18 10.89 -2.84
C SER A 32 39.02 11.99 -2.19
N PRO A 33 39.83 12.75 -2.95
CA PRO A 33 40.54 13.92 -2.43
C PRO A 33 39.61 14.97 -1.80
N LEU A 34 38.34 15.03 -2.23
CA LEU A 34 37.34 15.95 -1.69
C LEU A 34 36.93 15.61 -0.26
N SER A 35 37.11 14.36 0.18
CA SER A 35 36.84 13.96 1.57
C SER A 35 37.80 14.57 2.59
N LEU A 36 38.96 15.06 2.12
CA LEU A 36 39.99 15.69 2.95
C LEU A 36 39.76 17.20 3.16
N VAL A 37 38.80 17.80 2.45
CA VAL A 37 38.49 19.23 2.57
C VAL A 37 37.94 19.53 3.97
N PRO A 38 38.37 20.61 4.65
CA PRO A 38 37.80 21.01 5.93
C PRO A 38 36.28 21.16 5.85
N GLY A 39 35.55 20.37 6.65
CA GLY A 39 34.09 20.34 6.63
C GLY A 39 33.47 19.44 5.56
N ALA A 40 34.24 18.56 4.90
CA ALA A 40 33.74 17.61 3.90
C ALA A 40 32.54 16.80 4.40
N THR A 41 32.53 16.33 5.65
CA THR A 41 31.38 15.62 6.25
C THR A 41 30.11 16.48 6.27
N ARG A 42 30.23 17.79 6.54
CA ARG A 42 29.08 18.71 6.54
C ARG A 42 28.61 19.00 5.12
N LEU A 43 29.53 19.13 4.17
CA LEU A 43 29.21 19.30 2.75
C LEU A 43 28.53 18.06 2.18
N ALA A 44 29.03 16.87 2.50
CA ALA A 44 28.41 15.59 2.14
C ALA A 44 26.98 15.50 2.69
N ALA A 45 26.79 15.78 3.99
CA ALA A 45 25.47 15.76 4.61
C ALA A 45 24.50 16.81 4.00
N GLY A 46 25.00 18.00 3.67
CA GLY A 46 24.20 19.05 3.02
C GLY A 46 23.76 18.68 1.59
N TYR A 47 24.67 18.09 0.79
CA TYR A 47 24.34 17.59 -0.54
C TYR A 47 23.44 16.36 -0.50
N GLU A 48 23.60 15.47 0.49
CA GLU A 48 22.71 14.34 0.72
C GLU A 48 21.30 14.80 1.05
N LEU A 49 21.16 15.83 1.90
CA LEU A 49 19.87 16.44 2.20
C LEU A 49 19.25 17.08 0.95
N LEU A 50 20.02 17.83 0.16
CA LEU A 50 19.54 18.44 -1.09
C LEU A 50 19.10 17.38 -2.11
N TYR A 51 19.86 16.30 -2.26
CA TYR A 51 19.49 15.16 -3.09
C TYR A 51 18.17 14.56 -2.60
N ARG A 52 18.04 14.25 -1.31
CA ARG A 52 16.81 13.66 -0.74
C ARG A 52 15.59 14.55 -0.89
N LEU A 53 15.74 15.88 -0.82
CA LEU A 53 14.63 16.81 -1.00
C LEU A 53 14.09 16.87 -2.44
N GLY A 54 14.90 16.51 -3.45
CA GLY A 54 14.49 16.59 -4.85
C GLY A 54 14.53 15.26 -5.61
N LYS A 55 14.99 14.17 -5.01
CA LYS A 55 15.04 12.87 -5.67
C LYS A 55 13.65 12.30 -5.88
N ASP A 56 13.55 11.46 -6.89
CA ASP A 56 12.38 10.62 -7.10
C ASP A 56 12.43 9.44 -6.14
N TYR A 57 11.27 9.10 -5.59
CA TYR A 57 11.09 7.94 -4.74
C TYR A 57 10.29 6.91 -5.53
N GLU A 58 11.00 5.93 -6.08
CA GLU A 58 10.39 4.75 -6.68
C GLU A 58 9.94 3.76 -5.60
N LYS A 59 9.08 2.82 -5.98
CA LYS A 59 8.67 1.73 -5.09
C LYS A 59 9.92 0.98 -4.58
N PRO A 60 10.13 0.90 -3.25
CA PRO A 60 11.19 0.09 -2.69
C PRO A 60 10.96 -1.41 -2.93
N GLU A 61 12.02 -2.20 -2.90
CA GLU A 61 11.92 -3.65 -2.84
C GLU A 61 11.69 -4.12 -1.39
N PHE A 62 11.03 -5.26 -1.19
CA PHE A 62 10.94 -5.84 0.16
C PHE A 62 12.32 -6.17 0.73
N ASP A 63 13.27 -6.57 -0.11
CA ASP A 63 14.67 -6.84 0.31
C ASP A 63 14.74 -7.79 1.53
N ILE A 64 13.96 -8.87 1.45
CA ILE A 64 13.97 -9.96 2.43
C ILE A 64 14.51 -11.20 1.73
N HIS A 65 15.83 -11.33 1.69
CA HIS A 65 16.51 -12.47 1.09
C HIS A 65 16.68 -13.65 2.03
N GLN A 66 16.69 -13.40 3.35
CA GLN A 66 16.83 -14.42 4.38
C GLN A 66 16.26 -13.96 5.72
N ILE A 67 15.90 -14.92 6.55
CA ILE A 67 15.65 -14.73 7.99
C ILE A 67 16.59 -15.62 8.80
N VAL A 68 16.87 -15.23 10.05
CA VAL A 68 17.55 -16.09 11.02
C VAL A 68 16.49 -16.67 11.95
N LYS A 69 16.38 -17.99 12.01
CA LYS A 69 15.47 -18.72 12.91
C LYS A 69 16.25 -19.89 13.53
N ASP A 70 16.23 -19.98 14.85
CA ASP A 70 16.94 -21.03 15.62
C ASP A 70 18.43 -21.19 15.26
N GLY A 71 19.10 -20.08 14.93
CA GLY A 71 20.51 -20.07 14.52
C GLY A 71 20.76 -20.47 13.05
N HIS A 72 19.70 -20.81 12.30
CA HIS A 72 19.78 -21.16 10.89
C HIS A 72 19.37 -19.97 10.00
N ASN A 73 20.13 -19.77 8.91
CA ASN A 73 19.75 -18.85 7.84
C ASN A 73 18.75 -19.57 6.93
N ILE A 74 17.53 -19.05 6.87
CA ILE A 74 16.46 -19.57 6.01
C ILE A 74 16.32 -18.61 4.82
N PRO A 75 16.69 -19.04 3.59
CA PRO A 75 16.51 -18.24 2.39
C PRO A 75 15.03 -17.98 2.09
N ILE A 76 14.75 -16.78 1.57
CA ILE A 76 13.42 -16.32 1.20
C ILE A 76 13.40 -15.96 -0.28
N VAL A 77 12.37 -16.44 -0.99
CA VAL A 77 12.08 -16.02 -2.36
C VAL A 77 10.71 -15.38 -2.42
N GLU A 78 10.66 -14.16 -2.94
CA GLU A 78 9.43 -13.45 -3.26
C GLU A 78 8.82 -14.01 -4.56
N GLN A 79 7.53 -14.33 -4.55
CA GLN A 79 6.81 -14.88 -5.70
C GLN A 79 5.48 -14.15 -5.89
N THR A 80 5.19 -13.71 -7.12
CA THR A 80 3.84 -13.28 -7.49
C THR A 80 2.98 -14.52 -7.75
N ILE A 81 1.93 -14.70 -6.95
CA ILE A 81 1.05 -15.88 -7.01
C ILE A 81 -0.22 -15.58 -7.80
N VAL A 82 -0.78 -14.38 -7.64
CA VAL A 82 -1.91 -13.89 -8.41
C VAL A 82 -1.59 -12.48 -8.88
N GLU A 83 -1.85 -12.19 -10.15
CA GLU A 83 -1.77 -10.85 -10.70
C GLU A 83 -3.16 -10.37 -11.11
N LYS A 84 -3.56 -9.22 -10.55
CA LYS A 84 -4.75 -8.46 -10.93
C LYS A 84 -4.30 -7.08 -11.41
N PRO A 85 -5.09 -6.37 -12.22
CA PRO A 85 -4.66 -5.09 -12.77
C PRO A 85 -4.21 -4.04 -11.74
N PHE A 86 -4.82 -4.01 -10.55
CA PHE A 86 -4.51 -3.04 -9.49
C PHE A 86 -3.77 -3.65 -8.30
N CYS A 87 -3.52 -4.97 -8.28
CA CYS A 87 -2.94 -5.62 -7.11
C CYS A 87 -2.25 -6.93 -7.48
N ARG A 88 -1.09 -7.17 -6.87
CA ARG A 88 -0.43 -8.47 -6.88
C ARG A 88 -0.59 -9.14 -5.53
N LEU A 89 -0.83 -10.45 -5.53
CA LEU A 89 -0.70 -11.27 -4.34
C LEU A 89 0.71 -11.85 -4.31
N LEU A 90 1.54 -11.37 -3.40
CA LEU A 90 2.90 -11.86 -3.22
C LEU A 90 2.95 -12.94 -2.15
N ARG A 91 3.87 -13.89 -2.29
CA ARG A 91 4.21 -14.90 -1.30
C ARG A 91 5.71 -14.88 -1.02
N PHE A 92 6.08 -14.89 0.25
CA PHE A 92 7.46 -15.05 0.69
C PHE A 92 7.72 -16.51 1.06
N LYS A 93 8.30 -17.25 0.13
CA LYS A 93 8.55 -18.69 0.29
C LYS A 93 9.89 -18.93 0.97
N ARG A 94 9.85 -19.61 2.11
CA ARG A 94 11.01 -20.12 2.85
C ARG A 94 11.53 -21.42 2.22
N TYR A 95 12.84 -21.57 2.18
CA TYR A 95 13.53 -22.79 1.75
C TYR A 95 14.38 -23.35 2.89
N ALA A 96 14.43 -24.68 2.97
CA ALA A 96 15.31 -25.39 3.87
C ALA A 96 15.83 -26.64 3.13
N ASP A 97 17.10 -26.96 3.32
CA ASP A 97 17.75 -28.11 2.70
C ASP A 97 17.64 -29.39 3.55
N ASP A 98 17.28 -29.25 4.83
CA ASP A 98 17.03 -30.38 5.74
C ASP A 98 15.57 -30.83 5.72
N SER A 99 15.36 -32.14 5.61
CA SER A 99 14.03 -32.76 5.52
C SER A 99 13.14 -32.52 6.75
N SER A 100 13.72 -32.41 7.96
CA SER A 100 12.95 -32.16 9.17
C SER A 100 12.49 -30.69 9.25
N ALA A 101 13.34 -29.75 8.85
CA ALA A 101 13.00 -28.34 8.71
C ALA A 101 11.94 -28.11 7.62
N VAL A 102 12.00 -28.85 6.49
CA VAL A 102 10.97 -28.80 5.45
C VAL A 102 9.61 -29.26 5.98
N GLY A 103 9.58 -30.32 6.80
CA GLY A 103 8.36 -30.80 7.46
C GLY A 103 7.74 -29.72 8.36
N GLN A 104 8.54 -29.14 9.25
CA GLN A 104 8.07 -28.07 10.14
C GLN A 104 7.54 -26.85 9.37
N LEU A 105 8.29 -26.36 8.38
CA LEU A 105 7.87 -25.23 7.54
C LEU A 105 6.58 -25.52 6.75
N LYS A 106 6.33 -26.79 6.42
CA LYS A 106 5.12 -27.23 5.72
C LYS A 106 3.88 -27.18 6.61
N ASP A 107 4.00 -27.31 7.92
CA ASP A 107 2.85 -27.35 8.82
C ASP A 107 2.54 -26.00 9.47
N GLU A 108 3.41 -25.00 9.26
CA GLU A 108 3.19 -23.66 9.80
C GLU A 108 1.95 -22.95 9.22
N PRO A 109 1.26 -22.12 10.03
CA PRO A 109 0.05 -21.42 9.63
C PRO A 109 0.26 -20.52 8.40
N VAL A 110 -0.78 -20.41 7.57
CA VAL A 110 -0.78 -19.46 6.44
C VAL A 110 -1.39 -18.14 6.88
N VAL A 111 -0.69 -17.05 6.56
CA VAL A 111 -1.12 -15.68 6.88
C VAL A 111 -1.22 -14.86 5.59
N LEU A 112 -2.36 -14.20 5.40
CA LEU A 112 -2.56 -13.15 4.40
C LEU A 112 -2.52 -11.78 5.10
N VAL A 113 -1.55 -10.95 4.72
CA VAL A 113 -1.43 -9.56 5.14
C VAL A 113 -2.08 -8.65 4.09
N CYS A 114 -3.16 -7.99 4.45
CA CYS A 114 -3.79 -6.96 3.63
C CYS A 114 -3.14 -5.62 3.93
N ALA A 115 -2.21 -5.22 3.06
CA ALA A 115 -1.49 -3.95 3.15
C ALA A 115 -2.39 -2.76 2.77
N PRO A 116 -2.17 -1.59 3.39
CA PRO A 116 -2.94 -0.39 3.10
C PRO A 116 -2.73 0.10 1.67
N LEU A 117 -3.83 0.50 1.03
CA LEU A 117 -3.83 1.32 -0.17
C LEU A 117 -4.13 2.77 0.26
N SER A 118 -3.21 3.36 1.03
CA SER A 118 -3.34 4.73 1.57
C SER A 118 -2.11 5.56 1.23
N GLY A 119 -1.70 5.51 -0.03
CA GLY A 119 -0.62 6.30 -0.57
C GLY A 119 0.79 5.73 -0.40
N HIS A 120 0.98 4.59 0.25
CA HIS A 120 2.28 3.95 0.42
C HIS A 120 2.27 2.54 -0.15
N HIS A 121 3.44 2.06 -0.55
CA HIS A 121 3.62 0.69 -1.03
C HIS A 121 3.57 -0.34 0.12
N ALA A 122 3.27 -1.60 -0.21
CA ALA A 122 3.19 -2.68 0.76
C ALA A 122 4.53 -2.96 1.49
N THR A 123 5.64 -2.48 0.94
CA THR A 123 6.97 -2.49 1.54
C THR A 123 7.06 -1.70 2.84
N LEU A 124 6.09 -0.83 3.15
CA LEU A 124 5.95 -0.23 4.48
C LEU A 124 5.78 -1.30 5.57
N LEU A 125 5.21 -2.47 5.23
CA LEU A 125 5.04 -3.62 6.10
C LEU A 125 6.22 -4.60 6.04
N ARG A 126 7.40 -4.18 5.55
CA ARG A 126 8.60 -5.04 5.48
C ARG A 126 8.98 -5.64 6.84
N ASP A 127 8.94 -4.85 7.92
CA ASP A 127 9.22 -5.36 9.27
C ASP A 127 8.14 -6.35 9.75
N THR A 128 6.87 -6.09 9.40
CA THR A 128 5.74 -7.00 9.65
C THR A 128 5.97 -8.34 8.96
N VAL A 129 6.28 -8.33 7.66
CA VAL A 129 6.55 -9.54 6.86
C VAL A 129 7.75 -10.29 7.42
N ARG A 130 8.86 -9.60 7.68
CA ARG A 130 10.08 -10.20 8.26
C ARG A 130 9.82 -10.87 9.61
N THR A 131 8.98 -10.26 10.44
CA THR A 131 8.59 -10.79 11.75
C THR A 131 7.67 -12.01 11.59
N LEU A 132 6.64 -11.95 10.76
CA LEU A 132 5.71 -13.05 10.52
C LEU A 132 6.40 -14.28 9.91
N LEU A 133 7.40 -14.07 9.07
CA LEU A 133 8.19 -15.15 8.45
C LEU A 133 8.93 -16.03 9.48
N GLN A 134 9.04 -15.60 10.74
CA GLN A 134 9.58 -16.43 11.81
C GLN A 134 8.67 -17.61 12.14
N ASP A 135 7.35 -17.49 11.99
CA ASP A 135 6.39 -18.51 12.45
C ASP A 135 5.33 -18.90 11.40
N HIS A 136 5.29 -18.23 10.24
CA HIS A 136 4.19 -18.34 9.30
C HIS A 136 4.61 -18.36 7.83
N LYS A 137 3.77 -18.96 6.99
CA LYS A 137 3.81 -18.77 5.53
C LYS A 137 3.10 -17.46 5.18
N VAL A 138 3.82 -16.50 4.65
CA VAL A 138 3.31 -15.12 4.48
C VAL A 138 2.94 -14.82 3.05
N TYR A 139 1.70 -14.35 2.87
CA TYR A 139 1.20 -13.68 1.70
C TYR A 139 0.94 -12.20 2.01
N ILE A 140 1.08 -11.32 1.03
CA ILE A 140 0.75 -9.90 1.17
C ILE A 140 0.08 -9.36 -0.10
N THR A 141 -0.90 -8.48 0.07
CA THR A 141 -1.44 -7.68 -1.04
C THR A 141 -0.49 -6.54 -1.38
N ASP A 142 -0.11 -6.43 -2.64
CA ASP A 142 0.81 -5.42 -3.14
C ASP A 142 0.13 -4.59 -4.23
N TRP A 143 -0.32 -3.39 -3.85
CA TRP A 143 -1.10 -2.52 -4.72
C TRP A 143 -0.25 -1.87 -5.80
N ILE A 144 -0.79 -1.85 -7.02
CA ILE A 144 -0.17 -1.20 -8.16
C ILE A 144 -0.52 0.28 -8.16
N ASP A 145 0.48 1.13 -8.36
CA ASP A 145 0.32 2.57 -8.53
C ASP A 145 -0.65 2.85 -9.68
N ALA A 146 -1.75 3.55 -9.41
CA ALA A 146 -2.84 3.71 -10.38
C ALA A 146 -2.40 4.45 -11.64
N ARG A 147 -1.36 5.29 -11.58
CA ARG A 147 -0.78 5.93 -12.79
C ARG A 147 -0.13 4.92 -13.74
N MET A 148 0.26 3.75 -13.23
CA MET A 148 0.85 2.67 -14.02
C MET A 148 -0.18 1.70 -14.61
N VAL A 149 -1.46 1.86 -14.28
CA VAL A 149 -2.54 0.99 -14.78
C VAL A 149 -3.23 1.65 -15.98
N PRO A 150 -3.21 1.03 -17.18
CA PRO A 150 -3.85 1.60 -18.37
C PRO A 150 -5.31 2.00 -18.15
N ALA A 151 -5.74 3.09 -18.78
CA ALA A 151 -7.11 3.59 -18.64
C ALA A 151 -8.16 2.58 -19.16
N GLU A 152 -7.82 1.80 -20.19
CA GLU A 152 -8.67 0.76 -20.79
C GLU A 152 -9.03 -0.40 -19.85
N VAL A 153 -8.27 -0.60 -18.76
CA VAL A 153 -8.59 -1.58 -17.70
C VAL A 153 -9.90 -1.23 -16.99
N GLY A 154 -10.31 0.05 -17.02
CA GLY A 154 -11.53 0.53 -16.35
C GLY A 154 -11.27 1.10 -14.95
N PRO A 155 -12.35 1.50 -14.23
CA PRO A 155 -12.25 2.08 -12.90
C PRO A 155 -11.83 1.03 -11.86
N PHE A 156 -11.45 1.51 -10.67
CA PHE A 156 -11.23 0.68 -9.51
C PHE A 156 -11.89 1.33 -8.31
N HIS A 157 -12.95 0.70 -7.81
CA HIS A 157 -13.80 1.13 -6.70
C HIS A 157 -13.46 0.39 -5.40
N LEU A 158 -14.06 0.82 -4.30
CA LEU A 158 -13.94 0.10 -3.02
C LEU A 158 -14.54 -1.32 -3.09
N ASP A 159 -15.59 -1.52 -3.89
CA ASP A 159 -16.17 -2.85 -4.15
C ASP A 159 -15.16 -3.77 -4.87
N ASP A 160 -14.37 -3.25 -5.82
CA ASP A 160 -13.35 -4.05 -6.52
C ASP A 160 -12.23 -4.49 -5.57
N TYR A 161 -11.87 -3.66 -4.59
CA TYR A 161 -10.95 -4.03 -3.51
C TYR A 161 -11.48 -5.26 -2.75
N ILE A 162 -12.76 -5.22 -2.37
CA ILE A 162 -13.43 -6.31 -1.64
C ILE A 162 -13.42 -7.59 -2.48
N ASP A 163 -13.76 -7.49 -3.77
CA ASP A 163 -13.74 -8.61 -4.71
C ASP A 163 -12.33 -9.24 -4.82
N TYR A 164 -11.27 -8.42 -4.79
CA TYR A 164 -9.89 -8.91 -4.80
C TYR A 164 -9.54 -9.65 -3.49
N ILE A 165 -9.92 -9.11 -2.33
CA ILE A 165 -9.69 -9.80 -1.05
C ILE A 165 -10.41 -11.15 -1.01
N GLN A 166 -11.68 -11.21 -1.42
CA GLN A 166 -12.42 -12.48 -1.50
C GLN A 166 -11.73 -13.45 -2.47
N THR A 167 -11.26 -12.97 -3.62
CA THR A 167 -10.50 -13.79 -4.58
C THR A 167 -9.23 -14.36 -3.96
N PHE A 168 -8.47 -13.56 -3.23
CA PHE A 168 -7.22 -14.00 -2.59
C PHE A 168 -7.47 -14.98 -1.45
N ILE A 169 -8.50 -14.76 -0.62
CA ILE A 169 -8.90 -15.69 0.43
C ILE A 169 -9.30 -17.05 -0.18
N ARG A 170 -10.13 -17.05 -1.23
CA ARG A 170 -10.53 -18.28 -1.95
C ARG A 170 -9.35 -18.98 -2.60
N HIS A 171 -8.42 -18.23 -3.19
CA HIS A 171 -7.23 -18.77 -3.84
C HIS A 171 -6.29 -19.47 -2.84
N ILE A 172 -6.04 -18.86 -1.67
CA ILE A 172 -5.16 -19.43 -0.64
C ILE A 172 -5.86 -20.61 0.06
N GLY A 173 -7.17 -20.52 0.28
CA GLY A 173 -7.97 -21.51 0.98
C GLY A 173 -8.29 -21.08 2.42
N ALA A 174 -9.53 -20.66 2.65
CA ALA A 174 -9.98 -20.04 3.90
C ALA A 174 -9.82 -20.94 5.14
N ARG A 175 -10.04 -22.25 5.01
CA ARG A 175 -9.97 -23.23 6.12
C ARG A 175 -8.59 -23.40 6.76
N ASN A 176 -7.54 -22.86 6.14
CA ASN A 176 -6.16 -22.89 6.65
C ASN A 176 -5.51 -21.51 6.60
N LEU A 177 -6.32 -20.45 6.68
CA LEU A 177 -5.87 -19.07 6.50
C LEU A 177 -6.17 -18.21 7.71
N HIS A 178 -5.19 -17.40 8.10
CA HIS A 178 -5.32 -16.29 9.03
C HIS A 178 -5.17 -14.98 8.24
N VAL A 179 -6.08 -14.03 8.44
CA VAL A 179 -6.03 -12.73 7.76
C VAL A 179 -5.61 -11.64 8.74
N ILE A 180 -4.67 -10.79 8.34
CA ILE A 180 -4.26 -9.58 9.07
C ILE A 180 -4.53 -8.38 8.17
N SER A 181 -5.20 -7.36 8.68
CA SER A 181 -5.43 -6.10 7.97
C SER A 181 -4.88 -4.93 8.78
N VAL A 182 -4.19 -4.01 8.11
CA VAL A 182 -3.42 -2.95 8.76
C VAL A 182 -3.84 -1.58 8.25
N CYS A 183 -4.38 -0.74 9.13
CA CYS A 183 -4.91 0.59 8.84
C CYS A 183 -6.17 0.56 7.96
N GLN A 184 -6.13 1.22 6.80
CA GLN A 184 -7.27 1.42 5.89
C GLN A 184 -7.99 0.11 5.42
N PRO A 185 -7.30 -1.03 5.20
CA PRO A 185 -7.91 -2.30 4.80
C PRO A 185 -8.86 -2.93 5.81
N THR A 186 -8.85 -2.55 7.09
CA THR A 186 -9.68 -3.23 8.10
C THR A 186 -11.17 -3.19 7.72
N VAL A 187 -11.63 -2.06 7.15
CA VAL A 187 -13.01 -1.86 6.70
C VAL A 187 -13.39 -2.78 5.52
N PRO A 188 -12.71 -2.71 4.35
CA PRO A 188 -13.05 -3.58 3.23
C PRO A 188 -12.73 -5.07 3.49
N VAL A 189 -11.73 -5.40 4.31
CA VAL A 189 -11.45 -6.81 4.68
C VAL A 189 -12.56 -7.37 5.58
N LEU A 190 -13.04 -6.61 6.56
CA LEU A 190 -14.21 -7.02 7.35
C LEU A 190 -15.44 -7.20 6.47
N ALA A 191 -15.67 -6.29 5.51
CA ALA A 191 -16.76 -6.44 4.56
C ALA A 191 -16.62 -7.69 3.67
N ALA A 192 -15.43 -7.96 3.15
CA ALA A 192 -15.15 -9.13 2.34
C ALA A 192 -15.49 -10.43 3.07
N ILE A 193 -15.02 -10.57 4.31
CA ILE A 193 -15.26 -11.77 5.15
C ILE A 193 -16.73 -11.85 5.56
N SER A 194 -17.38 -10.72 5.86
CA SER A 194 -18.82 -10.69 6.19
C SER A 194 -19.66 -11.22 5.04
N LEU A 195 -19.42 -10.76 3.81
CA LEU A 195 -20.14 -11.20 2.61
C LEU A 195 -19.90 -12.70 2.33
N MET A 196 -18.68 -13.19 2.53
CA MET A 196 -18.39 -14.62 2.43
C MET A 196 -19.19 -15.43 3.46
N ALA A 197 -19.24 -14.94 4.71
CA ALA A 197 -20.01 -15.57 5.78
C ALA A 197 -21.53 -15.58 5.48
N SER A 198 -22.09 -14.45 5.02
CA SER A 198 -23.50 -14.33 4.64
C SER A 198 -23.90 -15.30 3.52
N ARG A 199 -22.97 -15.65 2.63
CA ARG A 199 -23.17 -16.64 1.56
C ARG A 199 -22.98 -18.10 2.02
N GLY A 200 -22.56 -18.32 3.27
CA GLY A 200 -22.21 -19.64 3.78
C GLY A 200 -20.92 -20.21 3.19
N GLU A 201 -20.03 -19.35 2.66
CA GLU A 201 -18.71 -19.76 2.19
C GLU A 201 -17.76 -20.03 3.38
N ASP A 202 -16.70 -20.80 3.14
CA ASP A 202 -15.64 -20.94 4.13
C ASP A 202 -14.96 -19.58 4.40
N THR A 203 -14.83 -19.22 5.67
CA THR A 203 -14.14 -18.00 6.12
C THR A 203 -12.78 -18.32 6.76
N PRO A 204 -11.84 -17.35 6.82
CA PRO A 204 -10.55 -17.54 7.50
C PRO A 204 -10.70 -18.04 8.93
N LEU A 205 -9.72 -18.79 9.45
CA LEU A 205 -9.71 -19.25 10.84
C LEU A 205 -9.67 -18.06 11.82
N THR A 206 -8.88 -17.03 11.49
CA THR A 206 -8.85 -15.78 12.25
C THR A 206 -8.86 -14.57 11.32
N MET A 207 -9.39 -13.46 11.83
CA MET A 207 -9.20 -12.13 11.26
C MET A 207 -8.66 -11.17 12.32
N THR A 208 -7.55 -10.50 12.01
CA THR A 208 -6.93 -9.50 12.86
C THR A 208 -7.06 -8.13 12.21
N MET A 209 -7.62 -7.17 12.95
CA MET A 209 -7.82 -5.78 12.51
C MET A 209 -6.88 -4.88 13.31
N MET A 210 -5.98 -4.16 12.65
CA MET A 210 -4.94 -3.36 13.32
C MET A 210 -5.06 -1.88 12.95
N GLY A 211 -5.41 -1.04 13.92
CA GLY A 211 -5.40 0.42 13.82
C GLY A 211 -6.17 0.97 12.63
N GLY A 212 -7.38 0.47 12.37
CA GLY A 212 -8.19 0.90 11.23
C GLY A 212 -9.55 1.52 11.61
N PRO A 213 -10.14 2.33 10.71
CA PRO A 213 -11.30 3.15 11.03
C PRO A 213 -12.63 2.38 10.83
N ILE A 214 -12.88 1.31 11.60
CA ILE A 214 -14.14 0.54 11.50
C ILE A 214 -15.34 1.44 11.83
N ASP A 215 -15.22 2.28 12.86
CA ASP A 215 -16.12 3.41 13.09
C ASP A 215 -15.32 4.69 13.36
N ALA A 216 -15.12 5.48 12.29
CA ALA A 216 -14.39 6.75 12.31
C ALA A 216 -15.02 7.85 13.19
N ARG A 217 -16.20 7.64 13.78
CA ARG A 217 -16.85 8.59 14.70
C ARG A 217 -16.35 8.44 16.13
N ARG A 218 -15.76 7.30 16.49
CA ARG A 218 -15.16 7.07 17.81
C ARG A 218 -13.85 7.85 17.88
N SER A 219 -13.70 8.71 18.89
CA SER A 219 -12.48 9.51 19.13
C SER A 219 -11.87 10.13 17.86
N PRO A 220 -12.57 11.04 17.15
CA PRO A 220 -12.14 11.51 15.84
C PRO A 220 -10.75 12.19 15.87
N THR A 221 -9.89 11.82 14.92
CA THR A 221 -8.57 12.41 14.70
C THR A 221 -8.62 13.56 13.71
N SER A 222 -7.48 14.15 13.38
CA SER A 222 -7.36 15.17 12.33
C SER A 222 -7.77 14.62 10.95
N VAL A 223 -7.50 13.33 10.70
CA VAL A 223 -7.90 12.63 9.47
C VAL A 223 -9.42 12.57 9.37
N ASN A 224 -10.10 12.13 10.45
CA ASN A 224 -11.55 12.09 10.49
C ASN A 224 -12.17 13.49 10.34
N SER A 225 -11.56 14.49 10.99
CA SER A 225 -11.99 15.89 10.94
C SER A 225 -11.88 16.49 9.53
N LEU A 226 -10.83 16.18 8.77
CA LEU A 226 -10.70 16.63 7.39
C LEU A 226 -11.83 16.07 6.51
N ALA A 227 -12.10 14.77 6.64
CA ALA A 227 -13.10 14.07 5.84
C ALA A 227 -14.54 14.55 6.11
N THR A 228 -14.85 14.88 7.36
CA THR A 228 -16.18 15.31 7.80
C THR A 228 -16.45 16.81 7.58
N ASN A 229 -15.41 17.65 7.65
CA ASN A 229 -15.56 19.11 7.47
C ASN A 229 -15.54 19.57 6.00
N ARG A 230 -15.27 18.67 5.06
CA ARG A 230 -15.25 18.96 3.61
C ARG A 230 -16.32 18.15 2.91
N SER A 231 -17.03 18.77 1.96
CA SER A 231 -18.02 18.06 1.16
C SER A 231 -17.35 17.06 0.22
N HIS A 232 -18.07 16.02 -0.19
CA HIS A 232 -17.58 15.07 -1.20
C HIS A 232 -17.11 15.78 -2.48
N ALA A 233 -17.90 16.74 -2.97
CA ALA A 233 -17.55 17.55 -4.14
C ALA A 233 -16.27 18.38 -3.94
N TRP A 234 -15.92 18.75 -2.70
CA TRP A 234 -14.65 19.40 -2.42
C TRP A 234 -13.48 18.46 -2.73
N PHE A 235 -13.54 17.20 -2.29
CA PHE A 235 -12.49 16.21 -2.58
C PHE A 235 -12.35 15.98 -4.10
N GLU A 236 -13.48 15.75 -4.78
CA GLU A 236 -13.50 15.54 -6.23
C GLU A 236 -12.83 16.68 -7.01
N ASN A 237 -13.05 17.93 -6.59
CA ASN A 237 -12.55 19.10 -7.32
C ASN A 237 -11.16 19.58 -6.88
N ASN A 238 -10.68 19.21 -5.69
CA ASN A 238 -9.43 19.77 -5.13
C ASN A 238 -8.28 18.78 -5.08
N VAL A 239 -8.54 17.48 -4.95
CA VAL A 239 -7.46 16.48 -4.78
C VAL A 239 -7.37 15.47 -5.92
N ILE A 240 -8.38 15.40 -6.79
CA ILE A 240 -8.36 14.49 -7.95
C ILE A 240 -7.69 15.17 -9.15
N HIS A 241 -6.71 14.46 -9.72
CA HIS A 241 -5.96 14.91 -10.89
C HIS A 241 -5.95 13.86 -11.99
N THR A 242 -5.60 14.29 -13.20
CA THR A 242 -5.49 13.43 -14.38
C THR A 242 -4.05 13.02 -14.56
N VAL A 243 -3.83 11.73 -14.74
CA VAL A 243 -2.50 11.16 -15.01
C VAL A 243 -1.97 11.71 -16.34
N PRO A 244 -0.74 12.24 -16.38
CA PRO A 244 -0.13 12.79 -17.59
C PRO A 244 0.33 11.72 -18.60
N ALA A 245 0.60 12.14 -19.83
CA ALA A 245 0.89 11.28 -20.99
C ALA A 245 2.17 10.44 -20.90
N ASN A 246 3.04 10.71 -19.92
CA ASN A 246 4.28 9.96 -19.70
C ASN A 246 4.06 8.64 -18.94
N TYR A 247 2.83 8.34 -18.51
CA TYR A 247 2.51 7.13 -17.77
C TYR A 247 1.50 6.24 -18.51
N PRO A 248 1.54 4.91 -18.33
CA PRO A 248 0.57 4.00 -18.94
C PRO A 248 -0.89 4.34 -18.64
N GLY A 249 -1.18 4.88 -17.45
CA GLY A 249 -2.50 5.30 -17.02
C GLY A 249 -2.93 6.68 -17.53
N GLU A 250 -2.32 7.23 -18.59
CA GLU A 250 -2.68 8.52 -19.19
C GLU A 250 -4.21 8.72 -19.23
N GLY A 251 -4.68 9.88 -18.77
CA GLY A 251 -6.09 10.23 -18.78
C GLY A 251 -6.90 9.69 -17.59
N ARG A 252 -6.38 8.72 -16.82
CA ARG A 252 -7.02 8.24 -15.58
C ARG A 252 -7.12 9.35 -14.54
N LYS A 253 -8.21 9.35 -13.78
CA LYS A 253 -8.37 10.18 -12.58
C LYS A 253 -7.77 9.48 -11.37
N VAL A 254 -6.93 10.19 -10.62
CA VAL A 254 -6.25 9.68 -9.44
C VAL A 254 -6.21 10.71 -8.32
N TYR A 255 -6.12 10.26 -7.08
CA TYR A 255 -5.60 11.07 -5.99
C TYR A 255 -4.07 10.87 -5.93
N PRO A 256 -3.26 11.87 -6.33
CA PRO A 256 -1.83 11.67 -6.47
C PRO A 256 -1.11 11.43 -5.14
N GLY A 257 -0.13 10.54 -5.12
CA GLY A 257 0.67 10.23 -3.93
C GLY A 257 1.38 11.47 -3.36
N PHE A 258 1.87 12.37 -4.21
CA PHE A 258 2.53 13.60 -3.74
C PHE A 258 1.56 14.55 -3.01
N LEU A 259 0.28 14.60 -3.40
CA LEU A 259 -0.73 15.37 -2.69
C LEU A 259 -1.11 14.72 -1.36
N GLN A 260 -1.16 13.40 -1.33
CA GLN A 260 -1.35 12.65 -0.09
C GLN A 260 -0.23 12.96 0.90
N HIS A 261 1.02 12.84 0.45
CA HIS A 261 2.20 13.11 1.26
C HIS A 261 2.22 14.56 1.79
N THR A 262 2.01 15.55 0.91
CA THR A 262 1.97 16.97 1.32
C THR A 262 0.83 17.27 2.28
N GLY A 263 -0.34 16.63 2.12
CA GLY A 263 -1.44 16.70 3.07
C GLY A 263 -1.08 16.16 4.46
N PHE A 264 -0.42 15.01 4.54
CA PHE A 264 0.04 14.43 5.81
C PHE A 264 1.17 15.25 6.46
N VAL A 265 2.14 15.73 5.67
CA VAL A 265 3.22 16.60 6.18
C VAL A 265 2.64 17.91 6.72
N ALA A 266 1.66 18.48 6.03
CA ALA A 266 0.97 19.71 6.47
C ALA A 266 0.11 19.52 7.74
N MET A 267 -0.30 18.28 8.06
CA MET A 267 -0.98 17.98 9.32
C MET A 267 -0.04 17.94 10.53
N ASN A 268 1.28 17.73 10.33
CA ASN A 268 2.28 17.66 11.41
C ASN A 268 3.62 18.36 11.06
N PRO A 269 3.63 19.63 10.61
CA PRO A 269 4.79 20.27 10.00
C PRO A 269 5.99 20.40 10.94
N GLU A 270 5.77 20.69 12.22
CA GLU A 270 6.83 20.81 13.24
C GLU A 270 7.55 19.48 13.48
N ARG A 271 6.81 18.37 13.50
CA ARG A 271 7.35 17.02 13.73
C ARG A 271 8.21 16.56 12.55
N HIS A 272 7.83 16.91 11.33
CA HIS A 272 8.61 16.61 10.13
C HIS A 272 9.86 17.49 10.02
N ALA A 273 9.75 18.80 10.31
CA ALA A 273 10.91 19.69 10.33
C ALA A 273 11.95 19.26 11.38
N GLN A 274 11.50 18.89 12.59
CA GLN A 274 12.37 18.36 13.63
C GLN A 274 13.03 17.04 13.21
N SER A 275 12.30 16.12 12.57
CA SER A 275 12.88 14.86 12.11
C SER A 275 13.90 15.03 10.98
N HIS A 276 13.72 16.00 10.06
CA HIS A 276 14.75 16.34 9.08
C HIS A 276 16.01 16.93 9.73
N TRP A 277 15.83 17.72 10.79
CA TRP A 277 16.94 18.26 11.58
C TRP A 277 17.68 17.18 12.36
N ASP A 278 16.96 16.26 13.01
CA ASP A 278 17.53 15.12 13.74
C ASP A 278 18.31 14.19 12.78
N PHE A 279 17.78 13.94 11.57
CA PHE A 279 18.49 13.22 10.50
C PHE A 279 19.80 13.89 10.11
N TYR A 280 19.79 15.21 9.88
CA TYR A 280 21.01 15.97 9.56
C TYR A 280 22.03 15.89 10.70
N GLN A 281 21.59 15.98 11.96
CA GLN A 281 22.48 15.83 13.11
C GLN A 281 23.08 14.43 13.24
N SER A 282 22.33 13.36 12.91
CA SER A 282 22.87 11.99 12.91
C SER A 282 23.91 11.78 11.80
N LEU A 283 23.69 12.34 10.61
CA LEU A 283 24.68 12.33 9.51
C LEU A 283 25.99 13.04 9.89
N VAL A 284 25.89 14.19 10.56
CA VAL A 284 27.07 14.97 11.00
C VAL A 284 27.84 14.26 12.11
N ARG A 285 27.15 13.47 12.96
CA ARG A 285 27.75 12.70 14.05
C ARG A 285 28.43 11.40 13.60
N GLY A 286 28.16 10.92 12.39
CA GLY A 286 28.74 9.68 11.87
C GLY A 286 28.13 8.41 12.47
N ASP A 287 26.90 8.47 12.96
CA ASP A 287 26.16 7.32 13.50
C ASP A 287 25.47 6.56 12.36
N GLU A 288 26.23 5.68 11.69
CA GLU A 288 25.83 5.05 10.42
C GLU A 288 24.63 4.10 10.56
N GLU A 289 24.50 3.37 11.68
CA GLU A 289 23.40 2.41 11.89
C GLU A 289 22.04 3.12 12.06
N ASP A 290 21.98 4.18 12.88
CA ASP A 290 20.79 5.00 13.07
C ASP A 290 20.48 5.82 11.81
N ALA A 291 21.51 6.32 11.11
CA ALA A 291 21.33 7.03 9.84
C ALA A 291 20.76 6.13 8.75
N ASP A 292 21.21 4.88 8.61
CA ASP A 292 20.71 3.95 7.58
C ASP A 292 19.28 3.47 7.84
N ALA A 293 18.94 3.18 9.10
CA ALA A 293 17.56 2.88 9.47
C ALA A 293 16.65 4.07 9.18
N HIS A 294 17.11 5.29 9.48
CA HIS A 294 16.37 6.52 9.21
C HIS A 294 16.22 6.80 7.70
N ARG A 295 17.30 6.59 6.91
CA ARG A 295 17.29 6.68 5.44
C ARG A 295 16.26 5.73 4.83
N ARG A 296 16.30 4.44 5.21
CA ARG A 296 15.37 3.42 4.70
C ARG A 296 13.92 3.76 5.06
N PHE A 297 13.67 4.20 6.29
CA PHE A 297 12.32 4.61 6.71
C PHE A 297 11.81 5.81 5.89
N TYR A 298 12.62 6.85 5.67
CA TYR A 298 12.19 8.01 4.88
C TYR A 298 12.10 7.71 3.38
N ASP A 299 12.94 6.83 2.87
CA ASP A 299 12.83 6.35 1.49
C ASP A 299 11.53 5.59 1.28
N GLU A 300 11.11 4.78 2.25
CA GLU A 300 9.82 4.10 2.28
C GLU A 300 8.63 5.07 2.43
N TYR A 301 8.75 6.03 3.35
CA TYR A 301 7.69 6.99 3.68
C TYR A 301 7.45 8.01 2.55
N ASN A 302 8.49 8.36 1.79
CA ASN A 302 8.38 9.28 0.67
C ASN A 302 8.03 8.55 -0.64
N ALA A 303 8.15 7.22 -0.69
CA ALA A 303 7.74 6.40 -1.83
C ALA A 303 6.22 6.22 -1.84
N VAL A 304 5.55 7.22 -2.40
CA VAL A 304 4.10 7.30 -2.46
C VAL A 304 3.54 6.88 -3.81
N LEU A 305 2.33 6.32 -3.78
CA LEU A 305 1.62 5.84 -4.97
C LEU A 305 0.31 6.61 -5.21
N ASP A 306 -0.10 6.69 -6.48
CA ASP A 306 -1.37 7.30 -6.85
C ASP A 306 -2.52 6.31 -6.64
N MET A 307 -3.60 6.77 -6.00
CA MET A 307 -4.82 5.97 -5.83
C MET A 307 -5.83 6.28 -6.93
N ALA A 308 -6.53 5.27 -7.44
CA ALA A 308 -7.66 5.48 -8.35
C ALA A 308 -8.70 6.42 -7.69
N ALA A 309 -9.19 7.41 -8.44
CA ALA A 309 -10.09 8.42 -7.89
C ALA A 309 -11.38 7.81 -7.35
N GLU A 310 -11.91 6.81 -8.04
CA GLU A 310 -13.15 6.13 -7.69
C GLU A 310 -13.03 5.46 -6.32
N TYR A 311 -12.00 4.64 -6.12
CA TYR A 311 -11.67 4.00 -4.85
C TYR A 311 -11.47 5.02 -3.71
N TYR A 312 -10.74 6.10 -3.96
CA TYR A 312 -10.51 7.13 -2.94
C TYR A 312 -11.80 7.83 -2.53
N LEU A 313 -12.60 8.28 -3.51
CA LEU A 313 -13.86 8.98 -3.27
C LEU A 313 -14.89 8.06 -2.60
N ASP A 314 -14.97 6.79 -3.01
CA ASP A 314 -15.79 5.79 -2.34
C ASP A 314 -15.35 5.60 -0.89
N THR A 315 -14.05 5.56 -0.61
CA THR A 315 -13.52 5.47 0.76
C THR A 315 -13.94 6.67 1.61
N ILE A 316 -13.79 7.90 1.10
CA ILE A 316 -14.22 9.11 1.81
C ILE A 316 -15.73 9.04 2.12
N ARG A 317 -16.53 8.76 1.10
CA ARG A 317 -17.99 8.72 1.22
C ARG A 317 -18.45 7.62 2.18
N ILE A 318 -18.06 6.37 1.92
CA ILE A 318 -18.59 5.19 2.59
C ILE A 318 -18.03 5.06 4.01
N VAL A 319 -16.74 5.32 4.20
CA VAL A 319 -16.05 5.06 5.48
C VAL A 319 -16.06 6.27 6.39
N PHE A 320 -15.81 7.46 5.85
CA PHE A 320 -15.56 8.66 6.67
C PHE A 320 -16.69 9.70 6.71
N GLN A 321 -17.70 9.59 5.84
CA GLN A 321 -18.84 10.52 5.81
C GLN A 321 -20.16 9.83 6.14
N GLU A 322 -20.42 8.68 5.52
CA GLU A 322 -21.68 7.93 5.68
C GLU A 322 -21.55 6.76 6.67
N PHE A 323 -20.31 6.37 7.03
CA PHE A 323 -20.00 5.34 8.02
C PHE A 323 -20.75 4.01 7.79
N ARG A 324 -20.95 3.62 6.53
CA ARG A 324 -21.94 2.61 6.15
C ARG A 324 -21.71 1.24 6.79
N LEU A 325 -20.45 0.85 7.04
CA LEU A 325 -20.13 -0.40 7.72
C LEU A 325 -20.61 -0.36 9.18
N ALA A 326 -20.27 0.70 9.91
CA ALA A 326 -20.65 0.90 11.30
C ALA A 326 -22.17 1.06 11.46
N GLU A 327 -22.83 1.69 10.49
CA GLU A 327 -24.29 1.86 10.45
C GLU A 327 -25.05 0.63 9.95
N GLY A 328 -24.37 -0.39 9.43
CA GLY A 328 -25.01 -1.58 8.86
C GLY A 328 -25.83 -1.30 7.58
N THR A 329 -25.48 -0.25 6.85
CA THR A 329 -26.15 0.22 5.62
C THR A 329 -25.32 0.00 4.36
N TRP A 330 -24.16 -0.66 4.48
CA TRP A 330 -23.29 -0.88 3.34
C TRP A 330 -23.74 -2.08 2.50
N ASP A 331 -24.14 -1.80 1.26
CA ASP A 331 -24.33 -2.80 0.22
C ASP A 331 -23.14 -2.79 -0.75
N VAL A 332 -22.59 -3.97 -1.04
CA VAL A 332 -21.50 -4.20 -1.99
C VAL A 332 -22.03 -5.10 -3.09
N ARG A 333 -21.99 -4.64 -4.35
CA ARG A 333 -22.61 -5.35 -5.49
C ARG A 333 -24.08 -5.78 -5.26
N GLY A 334 -24.82 -5.02 -4.48
CA GLY A 334 -26.23 -5.30 -4.14
C GLY A 334 -26.43 -6.29 -2.98
N GLU A 335 -25.36 -6.73 -2.32
CA GLU A 335 -25.41 -7.60 -1.14
C GLU A 335 -25.07 -6.82 0.13
N ARG A 336 -25.87 -7.00 1.18
CA ARG A 336 -25.65 -6.34 2.47
C ARG A 336 -24.41 -6.93 3.15
N VAL A 337 -23.51 -6.04 3.55
CA VAL A 337 -22.40 -6.39 4.45
C VAL A 337 -22.95 -6.57 5.87
N THR A 338 -22.95 -7.81 6.37
CA THR A 338 -23.48 -8.15 7.71
C THR A 338 -22.39 -8.83 8.57
N PRO A 339 -21.59 -8.08 9.35
CA PRO A 339 -20.55 -8.67 10.20
C PRO A 339 -21.06 -9.66 11.24
N ALA A 340 -22.35 -9.57 11.63
CA ALA A 340 -23.01 -10.49 12.54
C ALA A 340 -23.14 -11.93 12.00
N ASP A 341 -22.99 -12.12 10.68
CA ASP A 341 -23.06 -13.45 10.05
C ASP A 341 -21.76 -14.25 10.22
N ILE A 342 -20.67 -13.61 10.64
CA ILE A 342 -19.40 -14.29 10.89
C ILE A 342 -19.51 -15.15 12.17
N ARG A 343 -19.41 -16.48 12.03
CA ARG A 343 -19.55 -17.44 13.15
C ARG A 343 -18.30 -18.27 13.43
N THR A 344 -17.56 -18.64 12.38
CA THR A 344 -16.44 -19.61 12.43
C THR A 344 -15.07 -18.95 12.55
N THR A 345 -14.96 -17.67 12.21
CA THR A 345 -13.72 -16.88 12.30
C THR A 345 -13.57 -16.27 13.68
N ALA A 346 -12.39 -16.41 14.31
CA ALA A 346 -12.05 -15.67 15.51
C ALA A 346 -11.56 -14.24 15.17
N LEU A 347 -11.84 -13.27 16.03
CA LEU A 347 -11.52 -11.85 15.82
C LEU A 347 -10.52 -11.32 16.84
N MET A 348 -9.41 -10.76 16.36
CA MET A 348 -8.50 -9.94 17.16
C MET A 348 -8.50 -8.48 16.68
N THR A 349 -8.61 -7.53 17.60
CA THR A 349 -8.45 -6.09 17.30
C THR A 349 -7.25 -5.53 18.03
N ILE A 350 -6.48 -4.67 17.36
CA ILE A 350 -5.25 -4.07 17.90
C ILE A 350 -5.28 -2.56 17.67
N GLU A 351 -5.11 -1.78 18.74
CA GLU A 351 -5.00 -0.31 18.70
C GLU A 351 -3.70 0.14 19.40
N GLY A 352 -3.25 1.37 19.10
CA GLY A 352 -2.17 2.03 19.83
C GLY A 352 -2.73 3.11 20.77
N GLU A 353 -2.24 3.19 22.01
CA GLU A 353 -2.70 4.20 22.98
C GLU A 353 -2.48 5.65 22.48
N LEU A 354 -1.42 5.87 21.70
CA LEU A 354 -1.03 7.17 21.16
C LEU A 354 -1.23 7.24 19.64
N ASP A 355 -2.14 6.44 19.09
CA ASP A 355 -2.47 6.45 17.66
C ASP A 355 -3.20 7.77 17.31
N ASP A 356 -2.53 8.59 16.51
CA ASP A 356 -3.00 9.90 16.03
C ASP A 356 -3.71 9.82 14.66
N ILE A 357 -3.79 8.63 14.07
CA ILE A 357 -4.43 8.37 12.77
C ILE A 357 -5.79 7.69 12.98
N SER A 358 -5.79 6.54 13.66
CA SER A 358 -6.99 5.78 14.01
C SER A 358 -7.23 5.91 15.52
N GLY A 359 -8.18 6.76 15.89
CA GLY A 359 -8.43 7.08 17.29
C GLY A 359 -8.90 5.88 18.11
N SER A 360 -8.79 6.01 19.44
CA SER A 360 -9.19 4.96 20.37
C SER A 360 -10.66 4.55 20.18
N GLY A 361 -10.88 3.24 20.09
CA GLY A 361 -12.18 2.60 19.89
C GLY A 361 -12.59 2.44 18.43
N GLN A 362 -11.91 3.08 17.47
CA GLN A 362 -12.29 2.98 16.05
C GLN A 362 -12.11 1.58 15.49
N THR A 363 -11.15 0.79 15.97
CA THR A 363 -10.93 -0.60 15.56
C THR A 363 -11.66 -1.57 16.49
N HIS A 364 -11.62 -1.33 17.81
CA HIS A 364 -12.23 -2.23 18.81
C HIS A 364 -13.75 -2.39 18.63
N VAL A 365 -14.43 -1.39 18.07
CA VAL A 365 -15.87 -1.45 17.74
C VAL A 365 -16.23 -2.62 16.79
N ALA A 366 -15.26 -3.22 16.07
CA ALA A 366 -15.50 -4.43 15.30
C ALA A 366 -16.11 -5.57 16.14
N HIS A 367 -15.82 -5.63 17.45
CA HIS A 367 -16.44 -6.60 18.36
C HIS A 367 -17.94 -6.35 18.60
N GLU A 368 -18.40 -5.10 18.51
CA GLU A 368 -19.83 -4.75 18.59
C GLU A 368 -20.56 -5.15 17.31
N LEU A 369 -19.90 -5.05 16.15
CA LEU A 369 -20.47 -5.43 14.85
C LEU A 369 -20.49 -6.95 14.63
N CYS A 370 -19.43 -7.66 15.03
CA CYS A 370 -19.27 -9.10 14.81
C CYS A 370 -19.96 -9.94 15.89
N THR A 371 -21.25 -9.70 16.13
CA THR A 371 -22.01 -10.33 17.23
C THR A 371 -22.12 -11.86 17.11
N GLY A 372 -21.97 -12.40 15.90
CA GLY A 372 -21.98 -13.83 15.63
C GLY A 372 -20.78 -14.62 16.17
N ILE A 373 -19.64 -13.96 16.43
CA ILE A 373 -18.41 -14.61 16.91
C ILE A 373 -18.54 -14.85 18.42
N ALA A 374 -18.30 -16.05 18.93
CA ALA A 374 -18.39 -16.28 20.39
C ALA A 374 -17.38 -15.41 21.17
N GLN A 375 -17.72 -14.96 22.38
CA GLN A 375 -16.84 -14.09 23.19
C GLN A 375 -15.47 -14.72 23.45
N ALA A 376 -15.40 -16.05 23.61
CA ALA A 376 -14.15 -16.80 23.77
C ALA A 376 -13.22 -16.74 22.54
N HIS A 377 -13.74 -16.36 21.37
CA HIS A 377 -13.00 -16.21 20.12
C HIS A 377 -12.76 -14.73 19.75
N ARG A 378 -12.90 -13.83 20.73
CA ARG A 378 -12.67 -12.39 20.58
C ARG A 378 -11.51 -11.97 21.48
N ARG A 379 -10.57 -11.21 20.92
CA ARG A 379 -9.45 -10.62 21.67
C ARG A 379 -9.24 -9.17 21.26
N SER A 380 -9.03 -8.29 22.23
CA SER A 380 -8.68 -6.88 22.00
C SER A 380 -7.36 -6.56 22.69
N LEU A 381 -6.50 -5.82 22.01
CA LEU A 381 -5.24 -5.32 22.54
C LEU A 381 -5.09 -3.82 22.26
N THR A 382 -4.93 -3.01 23.31
CA THR A 382 -4.46 -1.63 23.19
C THR A 382 -3.00 -1.59 23.63
N ALA A 383 -2.08 -1.29 22.70
CA ALA A 383 -0.66 -1.27 22.99
C ALA A 383 -0.25 0.06 23.66
N GLU A 384 0.21 -0.02 24.91
CA GLU A 384 0.63 1.13 25.70
C GLU A 384 1.77 1.93 25.03
N LYS A 385 1.64 3.25 25.12
CA LYS A 385 2.53 4.29 24.58
C LYS A 385 2.74 4.17 23.07
N CYS A 386 1.98 3.34 22.37
CA CYS A 386 2.19 2.99 20.97
C CYS A 386 1.43 3.95 20.05
N GLY A 387 2.13 4.57 19.09
CA GLY A 387 1.50 5.32 18.01
C GLY A 387 1.18 4.43 16.80
N HIS A 388 0.57 5.01 15.76
CA HIS A 388 0.06 4.26 14.61
C HIS A 388 1.09 3.34 13.94
N TYR A 389 2.30 3.81 13.63
CA TYR A 389 3.30 2.94 12.99
C TYR A 389 3.83 1.85 13.92
N GLY A 390 3.81 2.11 15.24
CA GLY A 390 4.30 1.17 16.25
C GLY A 390 3.45 -0.09 16.38
N ILE A 391 2.21 -0.07 15.88
CA ILE A 391 1.33 -1.23 15.96
C ILE A 391 1.71 -2.35 14.99
N PHE A 392 2.43 -2.05 13.91
CA PHE A 392 2.83 -3.03 12.89
C PHE A 392 4.33 -3.01 12.53
N SER A 393 5.10 -2.05 13.06
CA SER A 393 6.53 -1.93 12.81
C SER A 393 7.32 -1.50 14.06
N GLY A 394 8.58 -1.89 14.12
CA GLY A 394 9.53 -1.48 15.15
C GLY A 394 9.46 -2.30 16.43
N ARG A 395 10.02 -1.75 17.52
CA ARG A 395 10.23 -2.49 18.78
C ARG A 395 8.93 -2.97 19.39
N ARG A 396 7.90 -2.12 19.49
CA ARG A 396 6.61 -2.47 20.11
C ARG A 396 5.89 -3.57 19.35
N TRP A 397 5.87 -3.48 18.02
CA TRP A 397 5.41 -4.56 17.16
C TRP A 397 6.10 -5.89 17.53
N ARG A 398 7.43 -5.92 17.53
CA ARG A 398 8.20 -7.16 17.78
C ARG A 398 8.07 -7.71 19.21
N THR A 399 8.04 -6.86 20.23
CA THR A 399 8.15 -7.30 21.63
C THR A 399 6.83 -7.35 22.39
N ILE A 400 5.78 -6.68 21.92
CA ILE A 400 4.49 -6.57 22.63
C ILE A 400 3.36 -7.16 21.81
N ILE A 401 3.24 -6.73 20.54
CA ILE A 401 2.04 -6.99 19.73
C ILE A 401 2.15 -8.34 19.02
N TYR A 402 3.25 -8.57 18.30
CA TYR A 402 3.47 -9.79 17.54
C TYR A 402 3.39 -11.06 18.40
N PRO A 403 3.98 -11.13 19.61
CA PRO A 403 3.85 -12.33 20.45
C PRO A 403 2.38 -12.71 20.72
N GLN A 404 1.53 -11.71 21.00
CA GLN A 404 0.10 -11.93 21.26
C GLN A 404 -0.66 -12.35 20.01
N LEU A 405 -0.31 -11.76 18.86
CA LEU A 405 -0.88 -12.14 17.57
C LEU A 405 -0.47 -13.57 17.16
N ARG A 406 0.80 -13.91 17.32
CA ARG A 406 1.33 -15.27 17.07
C ARG A 406 0.60 -16.30 17.92
N ASP A 407 0.41 -16.00 19.20
CA ASP A 407 -0.25 -16.91 20.13
C ASP A 407 -1.75 -17.04 19.79
N PHE A 408 -2.41 -15.96 19.39
CA PHE A 408 -3.79 -15.99 18.89
C PHE A 408 -3.92 -16.82 17.60
N ILE A 409 -3.02 -16.65 16.63
CA ILE A 409 -2.98 -17.47 15.41
C ILE A 409 -2.80 -18.94 15.79
N ARG A 410 -1.85 -19.25 16.67
CA ARG A 410 -1.57 -20.64 17.10
C ARG A 410 -2.77 -21.29 17.80
N GLU A 411 -3.45 -20.56 18.68
CA GLU A 411 -4.64 -21.03 19.39
C GLU A 411 -5.77 -21.45 18.43
N HIS A 412 -5.91 -20.74 17.32
CA HIS A 412 -6.96 -20.98 16.32
C HIS A 412 -6.50 -21.78 15.09
N ASN A 413 -5.23 -22.18 15.03
CA ASN A 413 -4.68 -22.98 13.94
C ASN A 413 -4.97 -24.46 14.18
N VAL A 414 -6.26 -24.82 14.19
CA VAL A 414 -6.73 -26.21 14.21
C VAL A 414 -7.15 -26.56 12.79
N VAL A 415 -6.22 -27.14 12.03
CA VAL A 415 -6.50 -27.61 10.67
C VAL A 415 -7.48 -28.76 10.76
N GLN A 416 -8.75 -28.51 10.40
CA GLN A 416 -9.70 -29.59 10.12
C GLN A 416 -9.12 -30.44 8.98
N PRO A 417 -9.05 -31.78 9.10
CA PRO A 417 -8.53 -32.63 8.04
C PRO A 417 -9.26 -32.32 6.73
N GLN A 418 -8.53 -31.92 5.69
CA GLN A 418 -9.11 -31.89 4.34
C GLN A 418 -9.41 -33.34 3.95
N GLU A 419 -10.67 -33.64 3.63
CA GLU A 419 -10.96 -34.85 2.87
C GLU A 419 -10.16 -34.79 1.57
N PRO A 420 -9.44 -35.86 1.22
CA PRO A 420 -8.64 -35.88 0.00
C PRO A 420 -9.57 -35.60 -1.17
N THR A 421 -9.28 -34.52 -1.91
CA THR A 421 -9.94 -34.23 -3.18
C THR A 421 -9.81 -35.48 -4.05
N PRO A 422 -10.92 -36.02 -4.60
CA PRO A 422 -10.82 -37.14 -5.53
C PRO A 422 -9.92 -36.71 -6.68
N GLN A 423 -8.72 -37.29 -6.76
CA GLN A 423 -7.96 -37.26 -8.00
C GLN A 423 -8.91 -37.82 -9.06
N ALA A 424 -9.17 -37.03 -10.09
CA ALA A 424 -9.93 -37.48 -11.24
C ALA A 424 -9.26 -38.76 -11.75
N ALA A 425 -9.92 -39.89 -11.53
CA ALA A 425 -9.48 -41.17 -12.02
C ALA A 425 -9.46 -41.08 -13.55
N GLU A 426 -8.26 -41.12 -14.12
CA GLU A 426 -8.09 -41.34 -15.55
C GLU A 426 -8.85 -42.62 -15.90
N THR A 427 -9.89 -42.46 -16.72
CA THR A 427 -10.75 -43.56 -17.12
C THR A 427 -9.97 -44.44 -18.11
N PRO A 428 -9.86 -45.76 -17.86
CA PRO A 428 -9.18 -46.65 -18.80
C PRO A 428 -10.03 -46.79 -20.06
N THR A 429 -9.52 -46.29 -21.18
CA THR A 429 -10.18 -46.46 -22.48
C THR A 429 -9.96 -47.90 -22.94
N SER A 430 -11.02 -48.69 -23.03
CA SER A 430 -10.99 -50.06 -23.55
C SER A 430 -11.29 -50.11 -25.06
N ALA A 431 -10.32 -50.65 -25.79
CA ALA A 431 -10.37 -51.53 -26.95
C ALA A 431 -11.26 -51.22 -28.18
N ARG A 432 -10.61 -51.15 -29.36
CA ARG A 432 -10.85 -52.18 -30.40
C ARG A 432 -9.71 -52.36 -31.39
N SER A 433 -9.56 -53.63 -31.76
CA SER A 433 -8.52 -54.33 -32.50
C SER A 433 -8.47 -54.07 -34.01
N GLY A 434 -7.27 -54.08 -34.59
CA GLY A 434 -7.01 -54.31 -36.02
C GLY A 434 -5.60 -54.87 -36.21
N LYS A 435 -5.51 -56.00 -36.93
CA LYS A 435 -4.37 -56.94 -37.03
C LYS A 435 -3.13 -56.41 -37.80
N ALA A 436 -2.04 -57.13 -37.56
CA ALA A 436 -0.65 -56.96 -37.98
C ALA A 436 -0.29 -57.24 -39.45
N ALA A 437 0.83 -56.66 -39.91
CA ALA A 437 1.96 -57.31 -40.65
C ALA A 437 3.01 -56.21 -41.00
N SER A 438 4.17 -56.16 -40.35
CA SER A 438 5.48 -56.76 -40.73
C SER A 438 6.41 -55.80 -41.47
N GLY A 439 7.64 -55.59 -40.95
CA GLY A 439 8.77 -55.12 -41.78
C GLY A 439 9.72 -54.07 -41.18
N ASN A 440 10.56 -54.51 -40.25
CA ASN A 440 11.93 -54.05 -39.92
C ASN A 440 12.48 -52.63 -40.27
N ALA A 441 12.99 -52.00 -39.20
CA ALA A 441 14.38 -51.58 -38.98
C ALA A 441 14.75 -50.08 -38.98
N ALA A 442 15.35 -49.72 -37.83
CA ALA A 442 16.47 -48.81 -37.60
C ALA A 442 16.21 -47.28 -37.54
N GLY A 443 16.70 -46.69 -36.43
CA GLY A 443 17.40 -45.40 -36.48
C GLY A 443 16.72 -44.22 -35.77
N ALA A 444 17.12 -44.00 -34.52
CA ALA A 444 17.27 -42.72 -33.81
C ALA A 444 16.54 -41.46 -34.32
N ALA A 445 15.71 -40.86 -33.47
CA ALA A 445 15.38 -39.43 -33.53
C ALA A 445 15.24 -38.83 -32.13
N ALA A 446 16.19 -37.95 -31.82
CA ALA A 446 16.22 -37.09 -30.65
C ALA A 446 15.25 -35.90 -30.79
N ALA A 447 14.87 -35.38 -29.63
CA ALA A 447 13.95 -34.27 -29.40
C ALA A 447 14.26 -32.98 -30.17
N LYS A 448 13.19 -32.27 -30.57
CA LYS A 448 13.23 -30.82 -30.82
C LYS A 448 12.06 -30.14 -30.10
N ALA A 449 12.40 -29.43 -29.03
CA ALA A 449 11.60 -28.36 -28.47
C ALA A 449 11.74 -27.11 -29.33
N THR A 450 10.63 -26.42 -29.60
CA THR A 450 10.59 -25.18 -30.38
C THR A 450 10.38 -24.01 -29.42
N ALA A 451 11.45 -23.23 -29.22
CA ALA A 451 11.38 -21.87 -28.69
C ALA A 451 11.31 -20.91 -29.88
N LEU A 452 10.28 -20.05 -29.95
CA LEU A 452 10.22 -18.98 -30.95
C LEU A 452 10.61 -17.65 -30.31
N ARG A 453 11.75 -17.13 -30.77
CA ARG A 453 12.26 -15.78 -30.51
C ARG A 453 11.46 -14.74 -31.30
N LEU A 454 11.14 -13.63 -30.63
CA LEU A 454 10.69 -12.38 -31.23
C LEU A 454 11.88 -11.65 -31.87
N THR A 455 11.76 -11.30 -33.16
CA THR A 455 12.71 -10.44 -33.88
C THR A 455 12.14 -9.03 -34.01
N ALA A 456 12.94 -8.05 -33.60
CA ALA A 456 12.72 -6.63 -33.79
C ALA A 456 12.78 -6.21 -35.27
N ALA A 457 11.86 -5.35 -35.70
CA ALA A 457 11.91 -4.68 -37.00
C ALA A 457 11.82 -3.16 -36.82
N LYS A 458 12.90 -2.47 -37.22
CA LYS A 458 13.01 -1.02 -37.41
C LYS A 458 11.94 -0.54 -38.41
N ARG A 459 11.27 0.58 -38.10
CA ARG A 459 10.57 1.38 -39.11
C ARG A 459 10.97 2.85 -39.02
N ALA A 460 11.26 3.39 -40.20
CA ALA A 460 11.78 4.72 -40.47
C ALA A 460 10.70 5.81 -40.40
N ALA A 461 11.12 7.02 -40.04
CA ALA A 461 10.34 8.25 -40.05
C ALA A 461 10.11 8.79 -41.48
N PRO A 462 9.02 9.53 -41.73
CA PRO A 462 8.94 10.43 -42.88
C PRO A 462 9.15 11.91 -42.47
N LYS A 463 9.96 12.61 -43.27
CA LYS A 463 10.07 14.07 -43.33
C LYS A 463 8.99 14.64 -44.27
N ALA A 464 8.31 15.71 -43.87
CA ALA A 464 7.69 16.71 -44.76
C ALA A 464 7.62 18.04 -43.98
N ARG A 465 8.47 19.03 -44.28
CA ARG A 465 8.41 20.07 -45.33
C ARG A 465 7.77 21.37 -44.80
N ALA A 466 8.62 22.39 -44.70
CA ALA A 466 8.28 23.76 -44.34
C ALA A 466 7.35 24.43 -45.37
N ALA A 467 6.43 25.25 -44.87
CA ALA A 467 5.76 26.29 -45.65
C ALA A 467 5.75 27.61 -44.85
N LYS A 468 5.98 28.68 -45.60
CA LYS A 468 6.24 30.06 -45.19
C LYS A 468 4.99 30.79 -44.70
N THR A 469 5.21 31.67 -43.73
CA THR A 469 4.78 33.07 -43.61
C THR A 469 3.48 33.51 -44.28
N LEU A 470 2.55 34.05 -43.49
CA LEU A 470 1.72 35.21 -43.84
C LEU A 470 1.46 36.06 -42.59
N SER A 471 1.82 37.34 -42.67
CA SER A 471 1.52 38.39 -41.71
C SER A 471 0.40 39.31 -42.24
N ALA A 472 -0.51 39.74 -41.38
CA ALA A 472 -1.22 41.04 -41.43
C ALA A 472 -1.82 41.25 -40.02
N LYS A 473 -1.41 42.25 -39.21
CA LYS A 473 -1.91 43.66 -39.17
C LYS A 473 -3.44 43.75 -39.40
N SER A 474 -4.27 44.48 -38.68
CA SER A 474 -4.22 45.36 -37.51
C SER A 474 -5.65 45.95 -37.40
N SER A 475 -6.21 46.16 -36.21
CA SER A 475 -7.04 47.35 -35.95
C SER A 475 -7.44 47.43 -34.48
N ALA A 476 -7.01 48.52 -33.86
CA ALA A 476 -7.44 49.00 -32.57
C ALA A 476 -8.88 49.56 -32.63
N THR A 477 -9.59 49.53 -31.50
CA THR A 477 -10.48 50.64 -31.13
C THR A 477 -10.54 50.77 -29.61
N GLN A 478 -10.07 51.92 -29.12
CA GLN A 478 -10.29 52.45 -27.77
C GLN A 478 -11.67 53.14 -27.70
N ALA A 479 -12.33 53.08 -26.54
CA ALA A 479 -13.16 54.15 -25.96
C ALA A 479 -13.57 53.72 -24.53
N THR A 480 -12.85 54.13 -23.49
CA THR A 480 -13.10 55.30 -22.62
C THR A 480 -14.29 55.21 -21.65
N ALA A 481 -13.91 55.15 -20.36
CA ALA A 481 -14.38 55.96 -19.23
C ALA A 481 -15.86 55.92 -18.80
N LYS A 482 -16.09 55.55 -17.53
CA LYS A 482 -16.58 56.50 -16.50
C LYS A 482 -16.57 55.89 -15.09
N ARG A 483 -15.99 56.65 -14.16
CA ARG A 483 -16.12 56.56 -12.70
C ARG A 483 -16.79 57.87 -12.24
N PRO A 484 -17.61 57.85 -11.18
CA PRO A 484 -17.29 58.63 -9.96
C PRO A 484 -17.47 57.77 -8.70
N ALA A 485 -16.62 57.82 -7.67
CA ALA A 485 -16.54 58.81 -6.57
C ALA A 485 -17.81 58.81 -5.69
N ALA A 486 -17.83 58.85 -4.35
CA ALA A 486 -16.89 58.76 -3.22
C ALA A 486 -17.77 58.92 -1.94
N LYS A 487 -17.17 58.80 -0.75
CA LYS A 487 -17.70 59.15 0.61
C LYS A 487 -18.44 58.00 1.33
N THR A 488 -18.28 57.73 2.63
CA THR A 488 -17.62 58.46 3.74
C THR A 488 -17.35 57.51 4.90
N ALA A 489 -16.35 57.84 5.71
CA ALA A 489 -16.00 57.21 6.97
C ALA A 489 -17.01 57.49 8.10
N ALA A 490 -17.10 56.58 9.08
CA ALA A 490 -17.43 56.92 10.47
C ALA A 490 -16.79 55.89 11.42
N ALA A 491 -16.10 56.39 12.44
CA ALA A 491 -15.35 55.65 13.44
C ALA A 491 -16.03 55.76 14.82
N ARG A 492 -16.13 54.62 15.54
CA ARG A 492 -16.13 54.40 17.02
C ARG A 492 -17.20 55.13 17.88
N PRO A 493 -17.48 54.75 19.17
CA PRO A 493 -16.60 54.08 20.17
C PRO A 493 -17.29 52.97 21.03
N PRO A 494 -16.66 52.43 22.10
CA PRO A 494 -16.96 51.13 22.72
C PRO A 494 -17.71 51.20 24.05
N ARG A 495 -18.24 50.05 24.49
CA ARG A 495 -18.66 49.65 25.87
C ARG A 495 -18.72 48.11 25.86
N SER A 496 -18.48 47.30 26.88
CA SER A 496 -17.87 47.35 28.22
C SER A 496 -18.18 45.96 28.83
N ARG A 497 -17.23 45.38 29.59
CA ARG A 497 -17.30 44.13 30.40
C ARG A 497 -18.65 43.74 31.04
N LYS A 498 -18.91 42.41 31.09
CA LYS A 498 -19.31 41.55 32.25
C LYS A 498 -19.37 40.09 31.71
N ALA A 499 -18.56 39.13 32.15
CA ALA A 499 -18.58 38.36 33.41
C ALA A 499 -19.85 37.51 33.60
N ALA A 500 -19.75 36.23 33.23
CA ALA A 500 -20.21 35.02 33.93
C ALA A 500 -19.71 33.79 33.16
#